data_AF-A0A7K2X6P2-F1
#
_entry.id   AF-A0A7K2X6P2-F1
#
_cell.length_a   1.000
_cell.length_b   1.000
_cell.length_c   1.000
_cell.angle_alpha   90.00
_cell.angle_beta   90.00
_cell.angle_gamma   90.00
#
_symmetry.space_group_name_H-M   'P 1'
#
loop_
_entity.id
_entity.type
_entity.pdbx_description
1 polymer ?
#
loop_
_entity_poly.entity_id
_entity_poly.type
_entity_poly.pdbx_seq_one_letter_code
_entity_poly.pdbx_strand_id
1 'polypeptide(L)'
;MKPFAYVRPERTEEAIDRFAAQPGARFLAGGTNLVDLMKLGVAGPPLLIDINGLPLDAVEETAAGGLHVGATARNSDVAAHPLVRERYPALSQALLAGASPQLRNAATTGGNLLQRTRCPYFQDASKPCNKRVPGSGCPAREGVHRDLAVLGHSAHCVATHPSDMAVALAALDAEVRLRGPAGERTVPVAEFHRLPGD
;
A
#
# COMPACT_ATOMS: atom_id res chain seq x y z
N MET A 1 -14.52 15.89 0.73
CA MET A 1 -14.29 14.64 1.50
C MET A 1 -15.57 14.28 2.22
N LYS A 2 -16.00 13.00 2.21
CA LYS A 2 -17.21 12.57 2.94
C LYS A 2 -16.90 12.49 4.45
N PRO A 3 -17.88 12.75 5.34
CA PRO A 3 -17.70 12.48 6.78
C PRO A 3 -17.38 11.01 7.05
N PHE A 4 -16.58 10.75 8.08
CA PHE A 4 -16.18 9.41 8.52
C PHE A 4 -16.00 9.39 10.04
N ALA A 5 -16.23 8.22 10.63
CA ALA A 5 -15.80 7.93 11.99
C ALA A 5 -14.29 7.66 12.04
N TYR A 6 -13.68 7.87 13.20
CA TYR A 6 -12.26 7.66 13.42
C TYR A 6 -12.04 6.98 14.78
N VAL A 7 -11.23 5.93 14.79
CA VAL A 7 -10.89 5.18 16.00
C VAL A 7 -9.38 4.91 16.05
N ARG A 8 -8.85 4.79 17.27
CA ARG A 8 -7.46 4.45 17.57
C ARG A 8 -7.42 3.23 18.48
N PRO A 9 -7.38 2.01 17.93
CA PRO A 9 -7.27 0.80 18.73
C PRO A 9 -5.97 0.75 19.51
N GLU A 10 -5.99 0.13 20.68
CA GLU A 10 -4.79 -0.08 21.51
C GLU A 10 -4.12 -1.43 21.24
N ARG A 11 -4.82 -2.34 20.54
CA ARG A 11 -4.34 -3.68 20.21
C ARG A 11 -4.63 -4.04 18.76
N THR A 12 -3.80 -4.91 18.20
CA THR A 12 -3.93 -5.36 16.80
C THR A 12 -5.24 -6.11 16.59
N GLU A 13 -5.66 -6.92 17.56
CA GLU A 13 -6.92 -7.69 17.49
C GLU A 13 -8.12 -6.75 17.42
N GLU A 14 -8.13 -5.68 18.21
CA GLU A 14 -9.21 -4.69 18.15
C GLU A 14 -9.25 -4.01 16.77
N ALA A 15 -8.11 -3.66 16.18
CA ALA A 15 -8.08 -3.09 14.83
C ALA A 15 -8.69 -4.04 13.78
N ILE A 16 -8.41 -5.34 13.89
CA ILE A 16 -8.96 -6.40 13.03
C ILE A 16 -10.47 -6.52 13.25
N ASP A 17 -10.93 -6.56 14.50
CA ASP A 17 -12.35 -6.69 14.85
C ASP A 17 -13.17 -5.51 14.32
N ARG A 18 -12.66 -4.28 14.50
CA ARG A 18 -13.29 -3.06 13.97
C ARG A 18 -13.38 -3.06 12.44
N PHE A 19 -12.33 -3.54 11.77
CA PHE A 19 -12.32 -3.65 10.31
C PHE A 19 -13.33 -4.70 9.81
N ALA A 20 -13.41 -5.84 10.48
CA ALA A 20 -14.37 -6.90 10.15
C ALA A 20 -15.82 -6.48 10.39
N ALA A 21 -16.08 -5.71 11.45
CA ALA A 21 -17.41 -5.25 11.82
C ALA A 21 -17.99 -4.16 10.91
N GLN A 22 -17.14 -3.39 10.20
CA GLN A 22 -17.58 -2.23 9.42
C GLN A 22 -17.22 -2.37 7.93
N PRO A 23 -18.17 -2.78 7.07
CA PRO A 23 -17.97 -2.78 5.62
C PRO A 23 -17.49 -1.41 5.11
N GLY A 24 -16.46 -1.45 4.27
CA GLY A 24 -15.86 -0.25 3.70
C GLY A 24 -14.87 0.49 4.61
N ALA A 25 -14.65 0.05 5.86
CA ALA A 25 -13.61 0.61 6.72
C ALA A 25 -12.22 0.52 6.06
N ARG A 26 -11.32 1.41 6.47
CA ARG A 26 -9.94 1.43 5.99
C ARG A 26 -8.98 1.69 7.15
N PHE A 27 -7.86 0.97 7.14
CA PHE A 27 -6.75 1.29 8.03
C PHE A 27 -6.07 2.58 7.60
N LEU A 28 -5.70 3.41 8.57
CA LEU A 28 -4.94 4.63 8.38
C LEU A 28 -3.56 4.47 9.05
N ALA A 29 -2.52 4.53 8.23
CA ALA A 29 -1.14 4.63 8.68
C ALA A 29 -0.63 6.07 8.44
N GLY A 30 0.37 6.25 7.56
CA GLY A 30 0.89 7.58 7.20
C GLY A 30 -0.07 8.50 6.42
N GLY A 31 -1.18 7.98 5.90
CA GLY A 31 -2.19 8.77 5.18
C GLY A 31 -1.79 9.31 3.79
N THR A 32 -0.52 9.19 3.39
CA THR A 32 0.07 9.83 2.20
C THR A 32 -0.53 9.38 0.86
N ASN A 33 -1.21 8.24 0.80
CA ASN A 33 -2.01 7.82 -0.36
C ASN A 33 -3.52 7.85 -0.05
N LEU A 34 -3.95 7.33 1.09
CA LEU A 34 -5.38 7.21 1.42
C LEU A 34 -6.08 8.58 1.52
N VAL A 35 -5.48 9.54 2.23
CA VAL A 35 -6.10 10.87 2.43
C VAL A 35 -6.18 11.65 1.12
N ASP A 36 -5.18 11.49 0.24
CA ASP A 36 -5.21 12.05 -1.11
C ASP A 36 -6.42 11.52 -1.90
N LEU A 37 -6.58 10.19 -1.95
CA LEU A 37 -7.73 9.56 -2.60
C LEU A 37 -9.08 9.95 -1.98
N MET A 38 -9.12 10.24 -0.67
CA MET A 38 -10.31 10.75 0.00
C MET A 38 -10.65 12.19 -0.40
N LYS A 39 -9.65 13.03 -0.63
CA LYS A 39 -9.84 14.41 -1.13
C LYS A 39 -10.36 14.39 -2.57
N LEU A 40 -9.81 13.50 -3.42
CA LEU A 40 -10.23 13.31 -4.80
C LEU A 40 -11.61 12.64 -4.94
N GLY A 41 -12.20 12.15 -3.85
CA GLY A 41 -13.47 11.42 -3.87
C GLY A 41 -13.37 9.99 -4.43
N VAL A 42 -12.16 9.50 -4.69
CA VAL A 42 -11.88 8.12 -5.13
C VAL A 42 -12.07 7.12 -3.99
N ALA A 43 -11.80 7.53 -2.76
CA ALA A 43 -12.05 6.76 -1.55
C ALA A 43 -13.04 7.50 -0.64
N GLY A 44 -13.96 6.77 -0.03
CA GLY A 44 -14.92 7.33 0.93
C GLY A 44 -15.26 6.33 2.02
N PRO A 45 -14.27 5.93 2.86
CA PRO A 45 -14.53 4.98 3.93
C PRO A 45 -15.45 5.60 4.98
N PRO A 46 -16.42 4.86 5.53
CA PRO A 46 -17.25 5.34 6.64
C PRO A 46 -16.49 5.34 7.98
N LEU A 47 -15.40 4.58 8.08
CA LEU A 47 -14.56 4.44 9.27
C LEU A 47 -13.08 4.39 8.90
N LEU A 48 -12.28 5.22 9.57
CA LEU A 48 -10.82 5.12 9.59
C LEU A 48 -10.35 4.51 10.90
N ILE A 49 -9.49 3.49 10.79
CA ILE A 49 -8.89 2.78 11.92
C ILE A 49 -7.41 3.12 11.91
N ASP A 50 -7.00 4.02 12.80
CA ASP A 50 -5.60 4.46 12.89
C ASP A 50 -4.74 3.43 13.61
N ILE A 51 -3.73 2.90 12.91
CA ILE A 51 -2.86 1.84 13.39
C ILE A 51 -1.47 2.34 13.82
N ASN A 52 -1.21 3.66 13.78
CA ASN A 52 0.10 4.21 14.10
C ASN A 52 0.52 4.00 15.56
N GLY A 53 -0.44 3.80 16.47
CA GLY A 53 -0.17 3.53 17.89
C GLY A 53 0.08 2.05 18.22
N LEU A 54 -0.06 1.15 17.25
CA LEU A 54 0.19 -0.28 17.45
C LEU A 54 1.68 -0.59 17.33
N PRO A 55 2.20 -1.60 18.07
CA PRO A 55 3.62 -1.99 18.05
C PRO A 55 3.96 -2.79 16.77
N LEU A 56 3.86 -2.12 15.63
CA LEU A 56 4.04 -2.69 14.28
C LEU A 56 5.13 -1.94 13.51
N ASP A 57 6.05 -1.27 14.18
CA ASP A 57 7.06 -0.38 13.61
C ASP A 57 8.51 -0.89 13.74
N ALA A 58 8.71 -2.01 14.43
CA ALA A 58 10.02 -2.60 14.64
C ALA A 58 10.70 -3.04 13.33
N VAL A 59 12.03 -2.92 13.28
CA VAL A 59 12.90 -3.49 12.26
C VAL A 59 13.90 -4.39 12.98
N GLU A 60 13.76 -5.71 12.84
CA GLU A 60 14.45 -6.68 13.69
C GLU A 60 14.92 -7.91 12.92
N GLU A 61 15.99 -8.54 13.41
CA GLU A 61 16.46 -9.79 12.85
C GLU A 61 15.52 -10.94 13.19
N THR A 62 15.35 -11.84 12.24
CA THR A 62 14.59 -13.08 12.45
C THR A 62 15.53 -14.21 12.85
N ALA A 63 15.00 -15.22 13.55
CA ALA A 63 15.78 -16.42 13.91
C ALA A 63 16.34 -17.18 12.69
N ALA A 64 15.72 -17.01 11.51
CA ALA A 64 16.17 -17.59 10.25
C ALA A 64 17.29 -16.78 9.57
N GLY A 65 17.78 -15.71 10.19
CA GLY A 65 18.81 -14.84 9.62
C GLY A 65 18.29 -13.87 8.55
N GLY A 66 16.97 -13.69 8.42
CA GLY A 66 16.33 -12.63 7.63
C GLY A 66 16.05 -11.36 8.46
N LEU A 67 15.30 -10.42 7.89
CA LEU A 67 14.85 -9.20 8.56
C LEU A 67 13.33 -9.10 8.55
N HIS A 68 12.72 -8.81 9.70
CA HIS A 68 11.33 -8.46 9.85
C HIS A 68 11.20 -6.93 9.87
N VAL A 69 10.36 -6.38 8.98
CA VAL A 69 10.09 -4.94 8.89
C VAL A 69 8.61 -4.72 9.19
N GLY A 70 8.34 -4.00 10.27
CA GLY A 70 6.99 -3.70 10.73
C GLY A 70 6.16 -2.92 9.70
N ALA A 71 4.86 -3.19 9.67
CA ALA A 71 3.92 -2.58 8.74
C ALA A 71 3.77 -1.05 8.92
N THR A 72 3.96 -0.53 10.14
CA THR A 72 3.92 0.91 10.44
C THR A 72 5.30 1.56 10.53
N ALA A 73 6.39 0.81 10.29
CA ALA A 73 7.75 1.34 10.22
C ALA A 73 7.80 2.43 9.13
N ARG A 74 8.41 3.58 9.43
CA ARG A 74 8.46 4.70 8.48
C ARG A 74 9.44 4.39 7.36
N ASN A 75 9.08 4.77 6.13
CA ASN A 75 9.94 4.57 4.97
C ASN A 75 11.34 5.18 5.17
N SER A 76 11.43 6.37 5.80
CA SER A 76 12.71 6.99 6.12
C SER A 76 13.54 6.19 7.12
N ASP A 77 12.91 5.65 8.15
CA ASP A 77 13.58 4.88 9.20
C ASP A 77 14.09 3.54 8.63
N VAL A 78 13.27 2.86 7.84
CA VAL A 78 13.66 1.63 7.14
C VAL A 78 14.81 1.90 6.18
N ALA A 79 14.77 2.99 5.41
CA ALA A 79 15.84 3.35 4.48
C ALA A 79 17.17 3.67 5.20
N ALA A 80 17.10 4.27 6.38
CA ALA A 80 18.26 4.65 7.19
C ALA A 80 18.78 3.52 8.09
N HIS A 81 17.99 2.46 8.31
CA HIS A 81 18.30 1.40 9.25
C HIS A 81 19.63 0.71 8.91
N PRO A 82 20.57 0.55 9.86
CA PRO A 82 21.90 -0.02 9.59
C PRO A 82 21.84 -1.39 8.90
N LEU A 83 21.03 -2.32 9.44
CA LEU A 83 20.87 -3.65 8.85
C LEU A 83 20.29 -3.62 7.43
N VAL A 84 19.38 -2.68 7.12
CA VAL A 84 18.81 -2.55 5.78
C VAL A 84 19.87 -2.04 4.82
N ARG A 85 20.66 -1.04 5.21
CA ARG A 85 21.72 -0.46 4.38
C ARG A 85 22.85 -1.46 4.11
N GLU A 86 23.20 -2.26 5.10
CA GLU A 86 24.29 -3.24 5.01
C GLU A 86 23.89 -4.49 4.24
N ARG A 87 22.72 -5.07 4.57
CA ARG A 87 22.33 -6.40 4.08
C ARG A 87 21.31 -6.37 2.94
N TYR A 88 20.52 -5.29 2.84
CA TYR A 88 19.46 -5.13 1.84
C TYR A 88 19.53 -3.75 1.13
N PRO A 89 20.70 -3.35 0.59
CA PRO A 89 20.90 -1.99 0.08
C PRO A 89 19.92 -1.60 -1.04
N ALA A 90 19.45 -2.56 -1.84
CA ALA A 90 18.44 -2.33 -2.86
C ALA A 90 17.11 -1.78 -2.28
N LEU A 91 16.70 -2.24 -1.09
CA LEU A 91 15.51 -1.74 -0.40
C LEU A 91 15.71 -0.28 0.06
N SER A 92 16.87 0.03 0.64
CA SER A 92 17.21 1.40 1.06
C SER A 92 17.21 2.36 -0.15
N GLN A 93 17.86 1.96 -1.24
CA GLN A 93 17.93 2.76 -2.46
C GLN A 93 16.55 2.99 -3.09
N ALA A 94 15.73 1.96 -3.20
CA ALA A 94 14.36 2.07 -3.72
C ALA A 94 13.51 3.03 -2.88
N LEU A 95 13.61 2.95 -1.55
CA LEU A 95 12.93 3.88 -0.66
C LEU A 95 13.41 5.32 -0.86
N LEU A 96 14.72 5.56 -1.02
CA LEU A 96 15.28 6.91 -1.18
C LEU A 96 15.00 7.53 -2.56
N ALA A 97 14.86 6.71 -3.61
CA ALA A 97 14.52 7.15 -4.95
C ALA A 97 13.08 7.65 -5.08
N GLY A 98 12.16 7.09 -4.29
CA GLY A 98 10.74 7.41 -4.34
C GLY A 98 10.33 8.61 -3.47
N ALA A 99 9.43 9.44 -3.99
CA ALA A 99 8.77 10.54 -3.27
C ALA A 99 9.74 11.61 -2.70
N SER A 100 9.29 12.37 -1.69
CA SER A 100 10.07 13.39 -0.98
C SER A 100 10.40 12.94 0.44
N PRO A 101 11.41 13.55 1.11
CA PRO A 101 11.71 13.27 2.51
C PRO A 101 10.48 13.41 3.44
N GLN A 102 9.66 14.43 3.23
CA GLN A 102 8.45 14.68 4.02
C GLN A 102 7.43 13.54 3.87
N LEU A 103 7.24 13.06 2.63
CA LEU A 103 6.36 11.94 2.36
C LEU A 103 6.92 10.64 2.96
N ARG A 104 8.23 10.42 2.90
CA ARG A 104 8.88 9.22 3.47
C ARG A 104 8.86 9.19 5.00
N ASN A 105 8.91 10.36 5.65
CA ASN A 105 8.79 10.45 7.10
C ASN A 105 7.38 10.06 7.60
N ALA A 106 6.35 10.21 6.77
CA ALA A 106 4.99 9.81 7.11
C ALA A 106 4.63 8.41 6.58
N ALA A 107 5.03 8.10 5.35
CA ALA A 107 4.74 6.82 4.69
C ALA A 107 5.29 5.65 5.49
N THR A 108 4.56 4.53 5.44
CA THR A 108 4.88 3.32 6.19
C THR A 108 5.07 2.15 5.23
N THR A 109 5.79 1.11 5.64
CA THR A 109 6.00 -0.11 4.84
C THR A 109 4.69 -0.67 4.29
N GLY A 110 3.70 -0.92 5.15
CA GLY A 110 2.41 -1.46 4.74
C GLY A 110 1.64 -0.50 3.83
N GLY A 111 1.66 0.80 4.15
CA GLY A 111 1.01 1.82 3.32
C GLY A 111 1.64 2.01 1.94
N ASN A 112 2.96 1.84 1.83
CA ASN A 112 3.70 1.92 0.58
C ASN A 112 3.38 0.72 -0.33
N LEU A 113 3.35 -0.49 0.24
CA LEU A 113 2.99 -1.70 -0.49
C LEU A 113 1.55 -1.67 -1.02
N LEU A 114 0.64 -0.99 -0.31
CA LEU A 114 -0.78 -0.88 -0.65
C LEU A 114 -1.15 0.41 -1.41
N GLN A 115 -0.17 1.22 -1.81
CA GLN A 115 -0.46 2.47 -2.51
C GLN A 115 -1.13 2.21 -3.86
N ARG A 116 -2.10 3.06 -4.24
CA ARG A 116 -2.82 2.89 -5.51
C ARG A 116 -2.13 3.58 -6.68
N THR A 117 -2.47 3.13 -7.88
CA THR A 117 -1.98 3.66 -9.17
C THR A 117 -2.14 5.18 -9.31
N ARG A 118 -1.25 5.78 -10.11
CA ARG A 118 -1.25 7.20 -10.47
C ARG A 118 -1.91 7.48 -11.83
N CYS A 119 -2.62 6.50 -12.40
CA CYS A 119 -3.37 6.69 -13.64
C CYS A 119 -4.33 7.90 -13.53
N PRO A 120 -4.27 8.89 -14.45
CA PRO A 120 -5.05 10.12 -14.32
C PRO A 120 -6.57 9.86 -14.38
N TYR A 121 -7.00 8.90 -15.18
CA TYR A 121 -8.41 8.47 -15.24
C TYR A 121 -8.90 7.78 -13.96
N PHE A 122 -7.97 7.15 -13.23
CA PHE A 122 -8.29 6.58 -11.92
C PHE A 122 -8.44 7.68 -10.87
N GLN A 123 -7.60 8.71 -10.91
CA GLN A 123 -7.63 9.83 -9.94
C GLN A 123 -8.78 10.81 -10.18
N ASP A 124 -9.22 10.98 -11.44
CA ASP A 124 -10.40 11.79 -11.77
C ASP A 124 -11.69 10.95 -11.65
N ALA A 125 -12.45 11.18 -10.58
CA ALA A 125 -13.69 10.47 -10.30
C ALA A 125 -14.79 10.70 -11.35
N SER A 126 -14.68 11.72 -12.20
CA SER A 126 -15.63 11.99 -13.30
C SER A 126 -15.40 11.10 -14.52
N LYS A 127 -14.24 10.45 -14.65
CA LYS A 127 -13.91 9.61 -15.81
C LYS A 127 -14.32 8.15 -15.59
N PRO A 128 -14.68 7.42 -16.66
CA PRO A 128 -14.88 5.98 -16.57
C PRO A 128 -13.58 5.25 -16.16
N CYS A 129 -13.66 4.25 -15.29
CA CYS A 129 -12.50 3.51 -14.81
C CYS A 129 -12.93 2.18 -14.16
N ASN A 130 -12.67 1.05 -14.84
CA ASN A 130 -12.93 -0.31 -14.33
C ASN A 130 -12.34 -0.56 -12.93
N LYS A 131 -11.18 0.04 -12.61
CA LYS A 131 -10.53 -0.11 -11.30
C LYS A 131 -11.28 0.60 -10.15
N ARG A 132 -12.18 1.53 -10.46
CA ARG A 132 -13.11 2.14 -9.48
C ARG A 132 -14.50 1.49 -9.55
N VAL A 133 -15.04 1.37 -10.75
CA VAL A 133 -16.38 0.85 -11.02
C VAL A 133 -16.27 -0.19 -12.14
N PRO A 134 -16.36 -1.50 -11.81
CA PRO A 134 -16.29 -2.57 -12.80
C PRO A 134 -17.31 -2.36 -13.93
N GLY A 135 -16.88 -2.61 -15.18
CA GLY A 135 -17.71 -2.43 -16.38
C GLY A 135 -17.78 -1.00 -16.92
N SER A 136 -17.29 0.02 -16.20
CA SER A 136 -17.32 1.40 -16.69
C SER A 136 -16.33 1.69 -17.83
N GLY A 137 -15.37 0.80 -18.09
CA GLY A 137 -14.40 0.92 -19.17
C GLY A 137 -13.03 1.44 -18.74
N CYS A 138 -12.08 1.46 -19.68
CA CYS A 138 -10.70 1.90 -19.46
C CYS A 138 -10.26 2.87 -20.56
N PRO A 139 -10.58 4.17 -20.44
CA PRO A 139 -10.23 5.18 -21.45
C PRO A 139 -8.71 5.35 -21.62
N ALA A 140 -7.92 4.91 -20.63
CA ALA A 140 -6.46 4.93 -20.73
C ALA A 140 -5.92 4.13 -21.92
N ARG A 141 -6.60 3.04 -22.33
CA ARG A 141 -6.12 2.17 -23.42
C ARG A 141 -5.93 2.89 -24.75
N GLU A 142 -6.82 3.83 -25.05
CA GLU A 142 -6.81 4.62 -26.30
C GLU A 142 -6.45 6.09 -26.06
N GLY A 143 -6.47 6.53 -24.79
CA GLY A 143 -6.15 7.89 -24.38
C GLY A 143 -4.71 8.06 -23.90
N VAL A 144 -4.52 8.83 -22.83
CA VAL A 144 -3.19 9.11 -22.26
C VAL A 144 -2.69 7.91 -21.47
N HIS A 145 -1.71 7.18 -22.02
CA HIS A 145 -1.13 5.99 -21.38
C HIS A 145 0.40 5.92 -21.41
N ARG A 146 1.09 7.05 -21.64
CA ARG A 146 2.56 7.09 -21.71
C ARG A 146 3.24 6.41 -20.51
N ASP A 147 2.72 6.61 -19.31
CA ASP A 147 3.31 6.11 -18.05
C ASP A 147 2.63 4.84 -17.52
N LEU A 148 1.92 4.11 -18.38
CA LEU A 148 1.10 2.95 -18.03
C LEU A 148 1.75 1.63 -18.47
N ALA A 149 1.14 0.51 -18.08
CA ALA A 149 1.76 -0.80 -18.13
C ALA A 149 1.88 -1.32 -19.55
N VAL A 150 3.07 -1.82 -19.90
CA VAL A 150 3.36 -2.55 -21.14
C VAL A 150 3.36 -4.07 -20.96
N LEU A 151 3.44 -4.54 -19.71
CA LEU A 151 3.40 -5.96 -19.33
C LEU A 151 2.34 -6.18 -18.26
N GLY A 152 1.76 -7.39 -18.25
CA GLY A 152 0.81 -7.80 -17.21
C GLY A 152 -0.48 -6.97 -17.16
N HIS A 153 -0.85 -6.30 -18.25
CA HIS A 153 -2.13 -5.59 -18.36
C HIS A 153 -3.21 -6.46 -19.01
N SER A 154 -4.45 -5.98 -19.01
CA SER A 154 -5.56 -6.63 -19.72
C SER A 154 -6.43 -5.63 -20.48
N ALA A 155 -7.48 -6.13 -21.15
CA ALA A 155 -8.50 -5.30 -21.78
C ALA A 155 -9.24 -4.39 -20.78
N HIS A 156 -9.23 -4.75 -19.48
CA HIS A 156 -9.94 -4.02 -18.43
C HIS A 156 -9.12 -2.92 -17.78
N CYS A 157 -7.79 -3.05 -17.72
CA CYS A 157 -6.94 -2.06 -17.05
C CYS A 157 -5.47 -2.16 -17.49
N VAL A 158 -4.87 -0.99 -17.76
CA VAL A 158 -3.45 -0.82 -18.10
C VAL A 158 -2.65 -0.10 -17.01
N ALA A 159 -3.19 0.01 -15.79
CA ALA A 159 -2.55 0.75 -14.71
C ALA A 159 -1.29 0.06 -14.14
N THR A 160 -0.24 0.83 -13.86
CA THR A 160 0.97 0.39 -13.14
C THR A 160 0.79 0.45 -11.62
N HIS A 161 1.57 -0.38 -10.91
CA HIS A 161 1.81 -0.23 -9.48
C HIS A 161 3.00 0.73 -9.28
N PRO A 162 2.86 1.84 -8.54
CA PRO A 162 3.84 2.94 -8.58
C PRO A 162 4.93 2.86 -7.49
N SER A 163 5.07 1.74 -6.79
CA SER A 163 5.99 1.61 -5.65
C SER A 163 7.36 1.10 -6.07
N ASP A 164 8.39 1.93 -5.89
CA ASP A 164 9.80 1.51 -6.00
C ASP A 164 10.15 0.45 -4.94
N MET A 165 9.65 0.63 -3.71
CA MET A 165 9.88 -0.29 -2.60
C MET A 165 9.33 -1.69 -2.91
N ALA A 166 8.15 -1.79 -3.52
CA ALA A 166 7.57 -3.09 -3.88
C ALA A 166 8.42 -3.85 -4.90
N VAL A 167 9.09 -3.14 -5.81
CA VAL A 167 10.04 -3.75 -6.77
C VAL A 167 11.24 -4.35 -6.03
N ALA A 168 11.84 -3.61 -5.10
CA ALA A 168 12.96 -4.12 -4.31
C ALA A 168 12.54 -5.32 -3.44
N LEU A 169 11.36 -5.27 -2.81
CA LEU A 169 10.84 -6.37 -2.01
C LEU A 169 10.59 -7.63 -2.85
N ALA A 170 10.03 -7.48 -4.05
CA ALA A 170 9.83 -8.61 -4.96
C ALA A 170 11.17 -9.23 -5.41
N ALA A 171 12.18 -8.41 -5.70
CA ALA A 171 13.52 -8.90 -6.07
C ALA A 171 14.29 -9.56 -4.92
N LEU A 172 13.89 -9.30 -3.67
CA LEU A 172 14.48 -9.87 -2.45
C LEU A 172 13.69 -11.09 -1.94
N ASP A 173 12.74 -11.61 -2.72
CA ASP A 173 11.84 -12.70 -2.33
C ASP A 173 11.16 -12.45 -0.97
N ALA A 174 10.84 -11.18 -0.69
CA ALA A 174 10.24 -10.81 0.58
C ALA A 174 8.83 -11.43 0.71
N GLU A 175 8.41 -11.60 1.96
CA GLU A 175 7.10 -12.15 2.30
C GLU A 175 6.25 -11.13 3.06
N VAL A 176 4.96 -11.08 2.77
CA VAL A 176 3.98 -10.25 3.46
C VAL A 176 3.29 -11.09 4.54
N ARG A 177 3.53 -10.75 5.80
CA ARG A 177 2.82 -11.33 6.94
C ARG A 177 1.52 -10.56 7.19
N LEU A 178 0.41 -11.27 7.18
CA LEU A 178 -0.94 -10.73 7.30
C LEU A 178 -1.60 -11.30 8.55
N ARG A 179 -2.29 -10.43 9.29
CA ARG A 179 -3.19 -10.82 10.39
C ARG A 179 -4.61 -10.43 10.02
N GLY A 180 -5.55 -11.35 10.19
CA GLY A 180 -6.97 -11.10 9.96
C GLY A 180 -7.86 -11.96 10.84
N PRO A 181 -9.18 -11.92 10.63
CA PRO A 181 -10.15 -12.67 11.45
C PRO A 181 -9.94 -14.19 11.44
N ALA A 182 -9.31 -14.72 10.38
CA ALA A 182 -8.98 -16.13 10.24
C ALA A 182 -7.58 -16.50 10.77
N GLY A 183 -6.90 -15.58 11.47
CA GLY A 183 -5.55 -15.76 11.99
C GLY A 183 -4.46 -15.16 11.12
N GLU A 184 -3.22 -15.64 11.33
CA GLU A 184 -2.05 -15.20 10.58
C GLU A 184 -1.86 -16.00 9.30
N ARG A 185 -1.36 -15.34 8.25
CA ARG A 185 -0.87 -16.00 7.03
C ARG A 185 0.25 -15.21 6.40
N THR A 186 1.05 -15.89 5.59
CA THR A 186 2.14 -15.28 4.84
C THR A 186 1.88 -15.43 3.34
N VAL A 187 2.26 -14.43 2.56
CA VAL A 187 2.13 -14.42 1.10
C VAL A 187 3.44 -13.90 0.48
N PRO A 188 4.05 -14.57 -0.50
CA PRO A 188 5.18 -14.02 -1.23
C PRO A 188 4.82 -12.65 -1.85
N VAL A 189 5.69 -11.65 -1.76
CA VAL A 189 5.41 -10.31 -2.30
C VAL A 189 5.10 -10.36 -3.81
N ALA A 190 5.77 -11.26 -4.55
CA ALA A 190 5.51 -11.48 -5.97
C ALA A 190 4.07 -11.95 -6.29
N GLU A 191 3.40 -12.57 -5.32
CA GLU A 191 2.01 -13.05 -5.45
C GLU A 191 0.99 -12.14 -4.74
N PHE A 192 1.47 -11.13 -4.01
CA PHE A 192 0.62 -10.26 -3.20
C PHE A 192 -0.26 -9.34 -4.06
N HIS A 193 0.29 -8.79 -5.14
CA HIS A 193 -0.44 -7.95 -6.08
C HIS A 193 -1.01 -8.79 -7.23
N ARG A 194 -2.32 -8.71 -7.44
CA ARG A 194 -2.99 -9.43 -8.53
C ARG A 194 -2.86 -8.66 -9.85
N LEU A 195 -2.65 -9.39 -10.95
CA LEU A 195 -2.77 -8.83 -12.29
C LEU A 195 -4.21 -8.37 -12.56
N PRO A 196 -4.41 -7.27 -13.32
CA PRO A 196 -5.74 -6.89 -13.77
C PRO A 196 -6.29 -7.94 -14.77
N GLY A 197 -7.40 -8.57 -14.42
CA GLY A 197 -8.14 -9.56 -15.23
C GLY A 197 -9.58 -9.64 -14.74
N ASP A 198 -10.28 -10.75 -14.98
CA ASP A 198 -11.61 -11.00 -14.40
C ASP A 198 -11.59 -10.98 -12.86
#